data_AF-A0AA43IIU2-F1
#
_entry.id   AF-A0AA43IIU2-F1
#
_cell.length_a   1.000
_cell.length_b   1.000
_cell.length_c   1.000
_cell.angle_alpha   90.00
_cell.angle_beta   90.00
_cell.angle_gamma   90.00
#
_symmetry.space_group_name_H-M   'P 1'
#
loop_
_entity.id
_entity.type
_entity.pdbx_description
1 polymer ?
#
loop_
_entity_poly.entity_id
_entity_poly.type
_entity_poly.pdbx_seq_one_letter_code
_entity_poly.pdbx_strand_id
1 'polypeptide(L)'
;MTNFKPVFIAFSFILLSGIVRGAVEKREYDITVAGINIGEMVATRETHDDNLTYYSLKSKVSFWFFIRVNVEYSVASVYHKNHLISSTVNTTSNRGNFISTIQWDKDHYNVHVEGYKYKNEVAIGDTIVYNSARMYFEYPTVNSAVLADNYGLMVSTENLQKDVYAVTVEGNRNRFFFHRGKVIRAVMHHPIKNFEVTYKP
;
A
#
# COMPACT_ATOMS: atom_id res chain seq x y z
N MET A 1 -27.57 -68.41 28.97
CA MET A 1 -26.15 -67.98 28.89
C MET A 1 -25.94 -67.25 27.58
N THR A 2 -25.85 -65.92 27.61
CA THR A 2 -25.42 -65.11 26.46
C THR A 2 -24.69 -63.89 27.01
N ASN A 3 -23.37 -63.89 26.83
CA ASN A 3 -22.44 -62.86 27.32
C ASN A 3 -22.46 -61.64 26.38
N PHE A 4 -22.87 -60.48 26.89
CA PHE A 4 -22.68 -59.19 26.22
C PHE A 4 -21.44 -58.50 26.83
N LYS A 5 -20.41 -58.26 26.02
CA LYS A 5 -19.26 -57.43 26.40
C LYS A 5 -19.47 -56.00 25.91
N PRO A 6 -19.32 -54.96 26.75
CA PRO A 6 -19.38 -53.59 26.30
C PRO A 6 -18.06 -53.21 25.62
N VAL A 7 -18.13 -52.76 24.37
CA VAL A 7 -17.01 -52.13 23.65
C VAL A 7 -17.03 -50.65 24.01
N PHE A 8 -16.04 -50.17 24.76
CA PHE A 8 -15.83 -48.75 24.99
C PHE A 8 -15.10 -48.15 23.77
N ILE A 9 -15.81 -47.34 22.99
CA ILE A 9 -15.21 -46.54 21.93
C ILE A 9 -14.76 -45.22 22.55
N ALA A 10 -13.46 -45.08 22.80
CA ALA A 10 -12.88 -43.83 23.24
C ALA A 10 -12.78 -42.86 22.04
N PHE A 11 -13.65 -41.85 22.00
CA PHE A 11 -13.56 -40.74 21.06
C PHE A 11 -12.44 -39.79 21.53
N SER A 12 -11.26 -39.93 20.94
CA SER A 12 -10.15 -38.99 21.19
C SER A 12 -10.42 -37.69 20.43
N PHE A 13 -10.82 -36.65 21.15
CA PHE A 13 -10.95 -35.30 20.63
C PHE A 13 -9.56 -34.68 20.52
N ILE A 14 -8.91 -34.84 19.35
CA ILE A 14 -7.66 -34.13 19.06
C ILE A 14 -8.03 -32.65 18.84
N LEU A 15 -7.84 -31.84 19.89
CA LEU A 15 -7.84 -30.39 19.80
C LEU A 15 -6.64 -29.97 18.94
N LEU A 16 -6.85 -29.86 17.63
CA LEU A 16 -5.93 -29.20 16.73
C LEU A 16 -6.02 -27.70 17.02
N SER A 17 -5.25 -27.22 17.99
CA SER A 17 -4.97 -25.80 18.15
C SER A 17 -4.18 -25.34 16.93
N GLY A 18 -4.90 -24.98 15.86
CA GLY A 18 -4.33 -24.32 14.70
C GLY A 18 -3.74 -22.99 15.16
N ILE A 19 -2.40 -22.92 15.19
CA ILE A 19 -1.72 -21.63 15.21
C ILE A 19 -2.07 -20.96 13.89
N VAL A 20 -3.02 -20.03 13.93
CA VAL A 20 -3.28 -19.13 12.80
C VAL A 20 -2.00 -18.34 12.63
N ARG A 21 -1.26 -18.59 11.54
CA ARG A 21 -0.07 -17.82 11.20
C ARG A 21 -0.54 -16.69 10.29
N GLY A 22 -0.22 -15.46 10.65
CA GLY A 22 -0.51 -14.28 9.82
C GLY A 22 -0.06 -14.48 8.36
N ALA A 23 -0.87 -14.02 7.41
CA ALA A 23 -0.59 -14.19 5.99
C ALA A 23 0.24 -13.01 5.46
N VAL A 24 1.36 -13.33 4.81
CA VAL A 24 2.23 -12.37 4.13
C VAL A 24 2.08 -12.52 2.62
N GLU A 25 1.71 -11.45 1.94
CA GLU A 25 1.69 -11.35 0.48
C GLU A 25 2.73 -10.33 0.03
N LYS A 26 3.65 -10.77 -0.85
CA LYS A 26 4.69 -9.92 -1.44
C LYS A 26 4.50 -9.86 -2.95
N ARG A 27 4.68 -8.67 -3.53
CA ARG A 27 4.55 -8.42 -4.98
C ARG A 27 5.70 -7.54 -5.44
N GLU A 28 6.35 -7.92 -6.52
CA GLU A 28 7.51 -7.20 -7.05
C GLU A 28 7.14 -6.51 -8.37
N TYR A 29 7.79 -5.39 -8.63
CA TYR A 29 7.50 -4.52 -9.77
C TYR A 29 8.79 -3.95 -10.34
N ASP A 30 8.81 -3.80 -11.67
CA ASP A 30 9.78 -2.96 -12.38
C ASP A 30 9.30 -1.52 -12.44
N ILE A 31 10.23 -0.58 -12.30
CA ILE A 31 10.01 0.84 -12.54
C ILE A 31 10.70 1.19 -13.85
N THR A 32 9.95 1.71 -14.82
CA THR A 32 10.47 2.02 -16.15
C THR A 32 10.19 3.46 -16.57
N VAL A 33 11.08 4.02 -17.38
CA VAL A 33 10.88 5.30 -18.08
C VAL A 33 11.20 5.07 -19.55
N ALA A 34 10.23 5.37 -20.43
CA ALA A 34 10.35 5.13 -21.88
C ALA A 34 10.80 3.69 -22.23
N GLY A 35 10.32 2.70 -21.46
CA GLY A 35 10.65 1.28 -21.64
C GLY A 35 11.98 0.83 -21.04
N ILE A 36 12.81 1.75 -20.53
CA ILE A 36 14.07 1.41 -19.85
C ILE A 36 13.78 1.18 -18.37
N ASN A 37 14.22 0.05 -17.83
CA ASN A 37 14.18 -0.22 -16.39
C ASN A 37 15.17 0.70 -15.66
N ILE A 38 14.66 1.41 -14.65
CA ILE A 38 15.43 2.37 -13.85
C ILE A 38 15.44 2.01 -12.36
N GLY A 39 14.80 0.90 -11.98
CA GLY A 39 14.62 0.53 -10.60
C GLY A 39 13.50 -0.48 -10.38
N GLU A 40 13.27 -0.76 -9.11
CA GLU A 40 12.34 -1.79 -8.68
C GLU A 40 11.51 -1.29 -7.50
N MET A 41 10.36 -1.92 -7.31
CA MET A 41 9.52 -1.73 -6.14
C MET A 41 9.01 -3.06 -5.62
N VAL A 42 8.96 -3.18 -4.30
CA VAL A 42 8.33 -4.28 -3.59
C VAL A 42 7.13 -3.73 -2.82
N ALA A 43 5.97 -4.35 -3.01
CA ALA A 43 4.79 -4.15 -2.18
C ALA A 43 4.61 -5.37 -1.26
N THR A 44 4.37 -5.14 0.03
CA THR A 44 4.05 -6.21 0.99
C THR A 44 2.76 -5.91 1.74
N ARG A 45 1.94 -6.94 1.96
CA ARG A 45 0.79 -6.94 2.87
C ARG A 45 1.01 -8.04 3.91
N GLU A 46 0.94 -7.70 5.18
CA GLU A 46 1.05 -8.64 6.30
C GLU A 46 -0.22 -8.52 7.15
N THR A 47 -0.92 -9.64 7.33
CA THR A 47 -2.16 -9.70 8.14
C THR A 47 -1.86 -10.44 9.43
N HIS A 48 -2.33 -9.90 10.55
CA HIS A 48 -2.09 -10.44 11.88
C HIS A 48 -3.42 -10.77 12.57
N ASP A 49 -3.36 -11.66 13.56
CA ASP A 49 -4.55 -12.22 14.25
C ASP A 49 -5.33 -11.18 15.06
N ASP A 50 -4.72 -10.05 15.40
CA ASP A 50 -5.30 -8.92 16.13
C ASP A 50 -6.08 -7.94 15.26
N ASN A 51 -6.42 -8.32 14.02
CA ASN A 51 -7.01 -7.46 12.99
C ASN A 51 -6.09 -6.32 12.54
N LEU A 52 -4.78 -6.41 12.80
CA LEU A 52 -3.81 -5.52 12.18
C LEU A 52 -3.48 -5.98 10.76
N THR A 53 -3.34 -5.01 9.87
CA THR A 53 -2.79 -5.23 8.54
C THR A 53 -1.73 -4.20 8.25
N TYR A 54 -0.52 -4.67 7.97
CA TYR A 54 0.61 -3.84 7.60
C TYR A 54 0.75 -3.84 6.09
N TYR A 55 0.78 -2.65 5.51
CA TYR A 55 1.10 -2.45 4.10
C TYR A 55 2.44 -1.76 4.00
N SER A 56 3.29 -2.20 3.06
CA SER A 56 4.49 -1.46 2.73
C SER A 56 4.73 -1.39 1.23
N LEU A 57 5.29 -0.26 0.80
CA LEU A 57 5.92 -0.09 -0.50
C LEU A 57 7.38 0.27 -0.24
N LYS A 58 8.31 -0.35 -0.96
CA LYS A 58 9.72 0.02 -0.95
C LYS A 58 10.23 0.03 -2.37
N SER A 59 10.72 1.17 -2.82
CA SER A 59 11.29 1.30 -4.16
C SER A 59 12.68 1.91 -4.13
N LYS A 60 13.51 1.47 -5.07
CA LYS A 60 14.84 2.01 -5.30
C LYS A 60 15.01 2.27 -6.79
N VAL A 61 15.27 3.52 -7.12
CA VAL A 61 15.46 4.01 -8.48
C VAL A 61 16.85 4.61 -8.60
N SER A 62 17.59 4.21 -9.63
CA SER A 62 18.91 4.78 -9.95
C SER A 62 19.08 4.79 -11.47
N PHE A 63 19.14 5.98 -12.06
CA PHE A 63 19.31 6.12 -13.50
C PHE A 63 20.00 7.43 -13.87
N TRP A 64 20.53 7.46 -15.09
CA TRP A 64 21.17 8.64 -15.68
C TRP A 64 20.28 9.19 -16.79
N PHE A 65 19.77 10.41 -16.61
CA PHE A 65 19.17 11.20 -17.71
C PHE A 65 20.23 12.20 -18.22
N PHE A 66 20.21 13.42 -17.70
CA PHE A 66 21.26 14.44 -17.86
C PHE A 66 22.08 14.66 -16.58
N ILE A 67 21.53 14.17 -15.46
CA ILE A 67 22.17 14.05 -14.15
C ILE A 67 21.86 12.66 -13.61
N ARG A 68 22.67 12.19 -12.66
CA ARG A 68 22.35 10.97 -11.91
C ARG A 68 21.16 11.24 -10.99
N VAL A 69 20.12 10.44 -11.12
CA VAL A 69 18.96 10.45 -10.23
C VAL A 69 19.03 9.19 -9.37
N ASN A 70 19.06 9.36 -8.05
CA ASN A 70 18.83 8.27 -7.11
C ASN A 70 17.66 8.67 -6.20
N VAL A 71 16.70 7.76 -6.06
CA VAL A 71 15.56 7.91 -5.15
C VAL A 71 15.30 6.56 -4.50
N GLU A 72 15.40 6.53 -3.18
CA GLU A 72 14.86 5.48 -2.34
C GLU A 72 13.59 6.02 -1.70
N TYR A 73 12.50 5.27 -1.84
CA TYR A 73 11.18 5.68 -1.39
C TYR A 73 10.51 4.53 -0.68
N SER A 74 9.85 4.81 0.44
CA SER A 74 9.08 3.82 1.16
C SER A 74 7.81 4.39 1.77
N VAL A 75 6.78 3.55 1.83
CA VAL A 75 5.55 3.77 2.58
C VAL A 75 5.41 2.59 3.54
N ALA A 76 5.07 2.86 4.80
CA ALA A 76 4.70 1.86 5.77
C ALA A 76 3.40 2.30 6.45
N SER A 77 2.37 1.47 6.36
CA SER A 77 1.04 1.80 6.85
C SER A 77 0.47 0.68 7.69
N VAL A 78 -0.17 1.04 8.79
CA VAL A 78 -0.82 0.11 9.71
C VAL A 78 -2.31 0.38 9.71
N TYR A 79 -3.09 -0.66 9.49
CA TYR A 79 -4.54 -0.63 9.59
C TYR A 79 -5.00 -1.52 10.74
N HIS A 80 -6.05 -1.11 11.41
CA HIS A 80 -6.81 -1.95 12.34
C HIS A 80 -8.27 -1.98 11.87
N LYS A 81 -8.82 -3.17 11.57
CA LYS A 81 -10.21 -3.33 11.09
C LYS A 81 -10.56 -2.37 9.94
N ASN A 82 -9.71 -2.28 8.92
CA ASN A 82 -9.83 -1.38 7.75
C ASN A 82 -9.68 0.12 8.02
N HIS A 83 -9.37 0.55 9.25
CA HIS A 83 -9.11 1.94 9.56
C HIS A 83 -7.61 2.18 9.63
N LEU A 84 -7.11 3.19 8.92
CA LEU A 84 -5.70 3.58 9.03
C LEU A 84 -5.42 4.00 10.47
N ILE A 85 -4.36 3.48 11.06
CA ILE A 85 -3.81 3.90 12.36
C ILE A 85 -2.62 4.81 12.12
N SER A 86 -1.74 4.43 11.21
CA SER A 86 -0.60 5.24 10.83
C SER A 86 -0.16 4.99 9.39
N SER A 87 0.42 6.01 8.77
CA SER A 87 1.19 5.89 7.54
C SER A 87 2.44 6.75 7.65
N THR A 88 3.59 6.19 7.31
CA THR A 88 4.87 6.90 7.26
C THR A 88 5.46 6.75 5.87
N VAL A 89 5.82 7.88 5.26
CA VAL A 89 6.55 7.95 4.02
C VAL A 89 7.98 8.39 4.30
N ASN A 90 8.96 7.68 3.74
CA ASN A 90 10.35 8.14 3.71
C ASN A 90 10.82 8.27 2.27
N THR A 91 11.47 9.38 1.95
CA THR A 91 12.15 9.59 0.67
C THR A 91 13.59 10.02 0.91
N THR A 92 14.54 9.26 0.37
CA THR A 92 15.96 9.62 0.32
C THR A 92 16.34 9.82 -1.13
N SER A 93 16.87 11.00 -1.46
CA SER A 93 17.24 11.32 -2.84
C SER A 93 18.45 12.23 -2.91
N ASN A 94 18.96 12.47 -4.11
CA ASN A 94 19.96 13.51 -4.37
C ASN A 94 19.52 14.92 -3.94
N ARG A 95 18.23 15.13 -3.64
CA ARG A 95 17.65 16.42 -3.22
C ARG A 95 17.40 16.52 -1.71
N GLY A 96 17.73 15.49 -0.94
CA GLY A 96 17.57 15.45 0.50
C GLY A 96 16.80 14.22 0.98
N ASN A 97 16.61 14.18 2.30
CA ASN A 97 15.83 13.19 3.02
C ASN A 97 14.56 13.85 3.54
N PHE A 98 13.44 13.18 3.35
CA PHE A 98 12.11 13.71 3.62
C PHE A 98 11.28 12.64 4.32
N ILE A 99 10.53 13.04 5.35
CA ILE A 99 9.67 12.14 6.12
C ILE A 99 8.29 12.77 6.21
N SER A 100 7.26 11.98 5.96
CA SER A 100 5.88 12.38 6.17
C SER A 100 5.18 11.35 7.05
N THR A 101 4.35 11.82 7.99
CA THR A 101 3.60 10.98 8.92
C THR A 101 2.12 11.38 8.91
N ILE A 102 1.27 10.36 8.93
CA ILE A 102 -0.17 10.48 9.15
C ILE A 102 -0.49 9.54 10.29
N GLN A 103 -0.99 10.06 11.41
CA GLN A 103 -1.23 9.26 12.62
C GLN A 103 -2.60 9.57 13.20
N TRP A 104 -3.38 8.53 13.47
CA TRP A 104 -4.64 8.67 14.20
C TRP A 104 -4.36 9.07 15.66
N ASP A 105 -4.93 10.18 16.09
CA ASP A 105 -4.93 10.66 17.47
C ASP A 105 -6.37 10.90 17.92
N LYS A 106 -6.92 9.92 18.64
CA LYS A 106 -8.24 9.91 19.29
C LYS A 106 -9.44 10.10 18.34
N ASP A 107 -9.57 11.27 17.73
CA ASP A 107 -10.72 11.71 16.93
C ASP A 107 -10.35 12.26 15.53
N HIS A 108 -9.06 12.45 15.23
CA HIS A 108 -8.59 12.88 13.92
C HIS A 108 -7.23 12.29 13.56
N TYR A 109 -6.81 12.45 12.31
CA TYR A 109 -5.44 12.19 11.89
C TYR A 109 -4.61 13.46 11.95
N ASN A 110 -3.47 13.39 12.65
CA ASN A 110 -2.40 14.37 12.56
C ASN A 110 -1.58 14.09 11.30
N VAL A 111 -1.59 15.03 10.36
CA VAL A 111 -0.83 14.95 9.10
C VAL A 111 0.35 15.91 9.20
N HIS A 112 1.55 15.37 9.05
CA HIS A 112 2.77 16.13 8.88
C HIS A 112 3.50 15.63 7.63
N VAL A 113 3.58 16.48 6.60
CA VAL A 113 4.23 16.15 5.35
C VAL A 113 5.40 17.08 5.16
N GLU A 114 6.59 16.49 5.08
CA GLU A 114 7.78 17.16 4.60
C GLU A 114 8.23 16.46 3.32
N GLY A 115 8.30 17.22 2.22
CA GLY A 115 8.72 16.76 0.91
C GLY A 115 9.61 17.80 0.22
N TYR A 116 10.17 17.45 -0.94
CA TYR A 116 11.00 18.39 -1.69
C TYR A 116 10.17 19.58 -2.17
N LYS A 117 10.42 20.77 -1.59
CA LYS A 117 9.68 22.02 -1.87
C LYS A 117 8.17 21.94 -1.62
N TYR A 118 7.73 20.99 -0.81
CA TYR A 118 6.33 20.84 -0.42
C TYR A 118 6.26 20.54 1.07
N LYS A 119 5.36 21.22 1.77
CA LYS A 119 5.03 20.95 3.17
C LYS A 119 3.53 21.02 3.34
N ASN A 120 2.99 20.17 4.19
CA ASN A 120 1.58 20.20 4.57
C ASN A 120 1.44 19.78 6.03
N GLU A 121 0.66 20.52 6.80
CA GLU A 121 0.40 20.24 8.20
C GLU A 121 -1.07 20.53 8.49
N VAL A 122 -1.86 19.47 8.63
CA VAL A 122 -3.33 19.55 8.72
C VAL A 122 -3.88 18.45 9.62
N ALA A 123 -5.11 18.62 10.07
CA ALA A 123 -5.91 17.57 10.67
C ALA A 123 -6.92 17.02 9.66
N ILE A 124 -7.06 15.69 9.57
CA ILE A 124 -8.12 15.03 8.80
C ILE A 124 -9.09 14.36 9.78
N GLY A 125 -10.35 14.80 9.82
CA GLY A 125 -11.37 14.19 10.68
C GLY A 125 -12.02 12.94 10.08
N ASP A 126 -11.98 12.78 8.76
CA ASP A 126 -12.59 11.64 8.07
C ASP A 126 -11.80 10.35 8.28
N THR A 127 -12.49 9.22 8.38
CA THR A 127 -11.85 7.90 8.47
C THR A 127 -11.11 7.59 7.17
N ILE A 128 -9.83 7.22 7.28
CA ILE A 128 -9.00 6.86 6.12
C ILE A 128 -9.04 5.34 5.95
N VAL A 129 -9.72 4.89 4.89
CA VAL A 129 -9.89 3.46 4.57
C VAL A 129 -8.91 2.96 3.50
N TYR A 130 -8.42 3.85 2.63
CA TYR A 130 -7.48 3.52 1.56
C TYR A 130 -6.33 4.52 1.51
N ASN A 131 -5.14 4.01 1.20
CA ASN A 131 -3.97 4.80 0.87
C ASN A 131 -3.23 4.19 -0.33
N SER A 132 -2.17 4.84 -0.77
CA SER A 132 -1.39 4.42 -1.94
C SER A 132 -0.83 2.99 -1.83
N ALA A 133 -0.39 2.57 -0.64
CA ALA A 133 0.15 1.22 -0.42
C ALA A 133 -0.93 0.12 -0.50
N ARG A 134 -2.09 0.34 0.14
CA ARG A 134 -3.21 -0.60 0.11
C ARG A 134 -3.73 -0.86 -1.30
N MET A 135 -3.73 0.15 -2.17
CA MET A 135 -4.19 0.02 -3.56
C MET A 135 -3.44 -1.08 -4.35
N TYR A 136 -2.23 -1.47 -3.96
CA TYR A 136 -1.51 -2.55 -4.65
C TYR A 136 -2.10 -3.95 -4.43
N PHE A 137 -2.97 -4.12 -3.43
CA PHE A 137 -3.53 -5.42 -3.05
C PHE A 137 -5.04 -5.52 -3.25
N GLU A 138 -5.72 -4.38 -3.32
CA GLU A 138 -7.19 -4.31 -3.33
C GLU A 138 -7.67 -3.18 -4.24
N TYR A 139 -8.83 -3.35 -4.87
CA TYR A 139 -9.50 -2.25 -5.54
C TYR A 139 -9.84 -1.15 -4.51
N PRO A 140 -9.67 0.14 -4.85
CA PRO A 140 -10.39 1.18 -4.12
C PRO A 140 -11.89 0.96 -4.32
N THR A 141 -12.70 1.28 -3.32
CA THR A 141 -14.16 1.31 -3.52
C THR A 141 -14.51 2.42 -4.50
N VAL A 142 -15.56 2.25 -5.31
CA VAL A 142 -15.93 3.23 -6.33
C VAL A 142 -16.22 4.58 -5.67
N ASN A 143 -15.61 5.65 -6.17
CA ASN A 143 -15.68 7.01 -5.60
C ASN A 143 -15.13 7.13 -4.17
N SER A 144 -14.31 6.18 -3.72
CA SER A 144 -13.67 6.30 -2.41
C SER A 144 -12.60 7.39 -2.45
N ALA A 145 -12.53 8.14 -1.35
CA ALA A 145 -11.37 8.94 -1.06
C ALA A 145 -10.18 8.04 -0.69
N VAL A 146 -9.04 8.30 -1.30
CA VAL A 146 -7.76 7.63 -1.03
C VAL A 146 -6.81 8.67 -0.46
N LEU A 147 -6.06 8.30 0.57
CA LEU A 147 -4.97 9.14 1.06
C LEU A 147 -3.82 9.11 0.06
N ALA A 148 -3.46 10.28 -0.45
CA ALA A 148 -2.20 10.51 -1.15
C ALA A 148 -1.11 10.79 -0.11
N ASP A 149 -0.48 9.74 0.42
CA ASP A 149 0.41 9.79 1.60
C ASP A 149 1.52 10.87 1.48
N ASN A 150 2.09 11.04 0.28
CA ASN A 150 3.18 12.00 0.02
C ASN A 150 2.74 13.48 0.09
N TYR A 151 1.44 13.73 0.05
CA TYR A 151 0.85 15.06 0.09
C TYR A 151 0.01 15.27 1.35
N GLY A 152 -0.38 14.19 2.05
CA GLY A 152 -1.25 14.26 3.20
C GLY A 152 -2.65 14.77 2.84
N LEU A 153 -3.14 14.41 1.64
CA LEU A 153 -4.41 14.87 1.10
C LEU A 153 -5.32 13.68 0.81
N MET A 154 -6.60 13.83 1.13
CA MET A 154 -7.65 12.92 0.66
C MET A 154 -8.02 13.31 -0.77
N VAL A 155 -7.93 12.35 -1.68
CA VAL A 155 -8.22 12.54 -3.11
C VAL A 155 -9.21 11.50 -3.59
N SER A 156 -10.14 11.92 -4.44
CA SER A 156 -11.14 10.99 -5.00
C SER A 156 -10.52 10.10 -6.07
N THR A 157 -10.95 8.84 -6.10
CA THR A 157 -10.66 7.93 -7.21
C THR A 157 -11.69 8.11 -8.32
N GLU A 158 -11.21 8.16 -9.56
CA GLU A 158 -12.04 8.22 -10.77
C GLU A 158 -11.97 6.85 -11.45
N ASN A 159 -13.13 6.20 -11.62
CA ASN A 159 -13.20 4.97 -12.42
C ASN A 159 -13.24 5.35 -13.91
N LEU A 160 -12.16 5.04 -14.64
CA LEU A 160 -12.07 5.36 -16.07
C LEU A 160 -12.75 4.30 -16.93
N GLN A 161 -12.60 3.04 -16.53
CA GLN A 161 -13.19 1.86 -17.13
C GLN A 161 -12.99 0.67 -16.19
N LYS A 162 -13.49 -0.50 -16.58
CA LYS A 162 -13.26 -1.75 -15.85
C LYS A 162 -11.77 -1.93 -15.54
N ASP A 163 -11.48 -2.15 -14.26
CA ASP A 163 -10.14 -2.41 -13.71
C ASP A 163 -9.12 -1.26 -13.90
N VAL A 164 -9.55 -0.04 -14.23
CA VAL A 164 -8.67 1.12 -14.40
C VAL A 164 -9.18 2.32 -13.61
N TYR A 165 -8.35 2.79 -12.68
CA TYR A 165 -8.66 3.93 -11.81
C TYR A 165 -7.64 5.04 -12.00
N ALA A 166 -8.09 6.28 -11.93
CA ALA A 166 -7.22 7.45 -11.87
C ALA A 166 -7.31 8.13 -10.51
N VAL A 167 -6.19 8.70 -10.07
CA VAL A 167 -6.09 9.57 -8.90
C VAL A 167 -5.33 10.82 -9.34
N THR A 168 -5.89 11.99 -9.07
CA THR A 168 -5.23 13.27 -9.35
C THR A 168 -4.90 13.97 -8.04
N VAL A 169 -3.62 14.30 -7.86
CA VAL A 169 -3.12 15.02 -6.68
C VAL A 169 -2.14 16.10 -7.14
N GLU A 170 -2.36 17.36 -6.73
CA GLU A 170 -1.51 18.49 -7.11
C GLU A 170 -1.23 18.57 -8.63
N GLY A 171 -2.26 18.34 -9.46
CA GLY A 171 -2.14 18.31 -10.93
C GLY A 171 -1.48 17.05 -11.52
N ASN A 172 -0.95 16.15 -10.69
CA ASN A 172 -0.38 14.88 -11.11
C ASN A 172 -1.47 13.81 -11.21
N ARG A 173 -1.82 13.42 -12.44
CA ARG A 173 -2.81 12.38 -12.72
C ARG A 173 -2.14 11.02 -12.88
N ASN A 174 -2.28 10.19 -11.86
CA ASN A 174 -1.76 8.82 -11.82
C ASN A 174 -2.86 7.84 -12.25
N ARG A 175 -2.50 6.78 -12.97
CA ARG A 175 -3.44 5.74 -13.42
C ARG A 175 -2.98 4.37 -12.92
N PHE A 176 -3.92 3.58 -12.42
CA PHE A 176 -3.69 2.26 -11.86
C PHE A 176 -4.52 1.23 -12.63
N PHE A 177 -3.86 0.22 -13.15
CA PHE A 177 -4.43 -0.88 -13.91
C PHE A 177 -4.39 -2.14 -13.05
N PHE A 178 -5.56 -2.75 -12.87
CA PHE A 178 -5.75 -3.88 -11.99
C PHE A 178 -6.01 -5.17 -12.77
N HIS A 179 -5.69 -6.28 -12.15
CA HIS A 179 -6.15 -7.61 -12.55
C HIS A 179 -6.45 -8.40 -11.29
N ARG A 180 -7.69 -8.89 -11.13
CA ARG A 180 -8.14 -9.65 -9.94
C ARG A 180 -7.86 -8.90 -8.62
N GLY A 181 -8.23 -7.62 -8.54
CA GLY A 181 -8.07 -6.80 -7.33
C GLY A 181 -6.67 -6.26 -7.09
N LYS A 182 -5.74 -6.54 -7.99
CA LYS A 182 -4.31 -6.36 -7.77
C LYS A 182 -3.72 -5.45 -8.84
N VAL A 183 -2.98 -4.42 -8.46
CA VAL A 183 -2.27 -3.57 -9.44
C VAL A 183 -1.28 -4.41 -10.23
N ILE A 184 -1.37 -4.35 -11.55
CA ILE A 184 -0.42 -4.96 -12.49
C ILE A 184 0.40 -3.91 -13.23
N ARG A 185 -0.09 -2.68 -13.32
CA ARG A 185 0.61 -1.55 -13.93
C ARG A 185 0.12 -0.25 -13.29
N ALA A 186 1.02 0.69 -13.05
CA ALA A 186 0.68 2.05 -12.68
C ALA A 186 1.46 3.02 -13.58
N VAL A 187 0.81 4.07 -14.05
CA VAL A 187 1.43 5.15 -14.84
C VAL A 187 1.41 6.40 -13.96
N MET A 188 2.60 6.86 -13.58
CA MET A 188 2.78 7.95 -12.64
C MET A 188 3.19 9.23 -13.39
N HIS A 189 2.44 10.31 -13.18
CA HIS A 189 2.77 11.60 -13.78
C HIS A 189 3.98 12.19 -13.06
N HIS A 190 4.97 12.63 -13.83
CA HIS A 190 6.11 13.36 -13.30
C HIS A 190 6.53 14.48 -14.28
N PRO A 191 6.93 15.69 -13.80
CA PRO A 191 7.15 16.87 -14.65
C PRO A 191 8.18 16.70 -15.77
N ILE A 192 9.17 15.82 -15.59
CA ILE A 192 10.21 15.57 -16.60
C ILE A 192 9.74 14.51 -17.62
N LYS A 193 9.30 13.36 -17.10
CA LYS A 193 8.84 12.23 -17.89
C LYS A 193 8.07 11.29 -16.97
N ASN A 194 6.92 10.82 -17.42
CA ASN A 194 6.15 9.80 -16.71
C ASN A 194 6.98 8.52 -16.58
N PHE A 195 6.75 7.82 -15.48
CA PHE A 195 7.30 6.49 -15.25
C PHE A 195 6.17 5.49 -15.06
N GLU A 196 6.49 4.21 -15.30
CA GLU A 196 5.56 3.12 -15.14
C GLU A 196 6.06 2.12 -14.11
N VAL A 197 5.16 1.63 -13.27
CA VAL A 197 5.42 0.57 -12.29
C VAL A 197 4.68 -0.68 -12.75
N THR A 198 5.37 -1.74 -13.14
CA THR A 198 4.76 -2.93 -13.79
C THR A 198 5.08 -4.19 -13.00
N TYR A 199 4.07 -5.02 -12.74
CA TYR A 199 4.20 -6.24 -11.96
C TYR A 199 5.16 -7.24 -12.61
N LYS A 200 6.09 -7.78 -11.81
CA LYS A 200 6.94 -8.91 -12.16
C LYS A 200 6.17 -10.20 -11.89
N PRO A 201 5.87 -11.01 -12.92
CA PRO A 201 5.14 -12.26 -12.76
C PRO A 201 5.85 -13.26 -11.85
#